data_AF-A0A3B8WZ23-F1
#
_entry.id   AF-A0A3B8WZ23-F1
#
_cell.length_a   1.000
_cell.length_b   1.000
_cell.length_c   1.000
_cell.angle_alpha   90.00
_cell.angle_beta   90.00
_cell.angle_gamma   90.00
#
_symmetry.space_group_name_H-M   'P 1'
#
loop_
_entity.id
_entity.type
_entity.pdbx_description
1 polymer ?
#
loop_
_entity_poly.entity_id
_entity_poly.type
_entity_poly.pdbx_seq_one_letter_code
_entity_poly.pdbx_strand_id
1 'polypeptide(L)'
;KFDVMLTEILGANACHGPALSGTAADDLAEVQLRVGVRSQDKNAVRGFTHEIAPLVCNGPPTVTGYFGGRARVEEVIAYWPALMDKRFAQADVTLLGGR
;
A
#
# COMPACT_ATOMS: atom_id res chain seq x y z
N LYS A 1 -3.84 5.55 18.23
CA LYS A 1 -4.21 6.44 17.08
C LYS A 1 -3.28 6.11 15.91
N PHE A 2 -3.75 6.12 14.67
CA PHE A 2 -2.91 5.85 13.49
C PHE A 2 -2.30 7.14 12.95
N ASP A 3 -1.03 7.09 12.55
CA ASP A 3 -0.32 8.21 11.92
C ASP A 3 -0.64 8.27 10.42
N VAL A 4 -0.75 7.10 9.79
CA VAL A 4 -1.15 6.95 8.39
C VAL A 4 -2.15 5.81 8.27
N MET A 5 -3.16 6.02 7.43
CA MET A 5 -4.08 4.99 6.95
C MET A 5 -4.04 5.03 5.43
N LEU A 6 -3.92 3.85 4.82
CA LEU A 6 -3.91 3.66 3.38
C LEU A 6 -5.02 2.70 3.01
N THR A 7 -5.79 3.07 1.99
CA THR A 7 -6.84 2.24 1.41
C THR A 7 -6.61 2.16 -0.09
N GLU A 8 -6.54 0.95 -0.61
CA GLU A 8 -6.29 0.68 -2.02
C GLU A 8 -7.30 -0.32 -2.55
N ILE A 9 -7.67 -0.15 -3.82
CA ILE A 9 -8.60 -1.02 -4.52
C ILE A 9 -7.82 -1.65 -5.67
N LEU A 10 -7.34 -2.87 -5.46
CA LEU A 10 -6.69 -3.67 -6.51
C LEU A 10 -7.73 -4.01 -7.58
N GLY A 11 -7.36 -3.75 -8.83
CA GLY A 11 -8.27 -3.80 -9.98
C GLY A 11 -8.85 -2.44 -10.39
N ALA A 12 -8.67 -1.38 -9.57
CA ALA A 12 -9.14 -0.03 -9.88
C ALA A 12 -8.04 1.03 -9.75
N ASN A 13 -7.44 1.22 -8.58
CA ASN A 13 -6.58 2.39 -8.30
C ASN A 13 -5.28 2.12 -7.53
N ALA A 14 -4.93 0.85 -7.32
CA ALA A 14 -3.80 0.47 -6.47
C ALA A 14 -2.40 0.69 -7.11
N CYS A 15 -2.22 0.39 -8.40
CA CYS A 15 -0.87 0.36 -8.99
C CYS A 15 -0.26 1.75 -9.24
N HIS A 16 -1.06 2.71 -9.70
CA HIS A 16 -0.58 4.03 -10.09
C HIS A 16 -1.08 5.15 -9.15
N GLY A 17 -1.84 4.79 -8.12
CA GLY A 17 -2.46 5.71 -7.20
C GLY A 17 -3.56 6.58 -7.83
N PRO A 18 -4.25 7.40 -7.03
CA PRO A 18 -5.42 8.14 -7.49
C PRO A 18 -5.12 9.18 -8.59
N ALA A 19 -3.88 9.67 -8.66
CA ALA A 19 -3.49 10.69 -9.64
C ALA A 19 -3.37 10.15 -11.08
N LEU A 20 -3.10 8.86 -11.25
CA LEU A 20 -2.80 8.26 -12.55
C LEU A 20 -3.73 7.09 -12.92
N SER A 21 -4.51 6.57 -11.98
CA SER A 21 -5.38 5.40 -12.23
C SER A 21 -6.69 5.75 -12.95
N GLY A 22 -7.01 7.04 -13.14
CA GLY A 22 -8.27 7.47 -13.72
C GLY A 22 -9.49 7.10 -12.87
N THR A 23 -10.68 7.18 -13.46
CA THR A 23 -11.92 6.72 -12.83
C THR A 23 -12.09 5.22 -13.04
N ALA A 24 -12.47 4.50 -11.99
CA ALA A 24 -12.77 3.07 -12.09
C ALA A 24 -13.97 2.82 -13.01
N ALA A 25 -13.98 1.71 -13.75
CA ALA A 25 -15.11 1.36 -14.61
C ALA A 25 -16.33 0.96 -13.76
N ASP A 26 -17.52 1.40 -14.18
CA ASP A 26 -18.78 1.14 -13.44
C ASP A 26 -19.19 -0.35 -13.47
N ASP A 27 -18.65 -1.13 -14.41
CA ASP A 27 -18.98 -2.54 -14.65
C ASP A 27 -17.93 -3.52 -14.06
N LEU A 28 -17.08 -3.06 -13.14
CA LEU A 28 -16.14 -3.93 -12.43
C LEU A 28 -16.89 -5.02 -11.66
N ALA A 29 -16.63 -6.28 -12.02
CA ALA A 29 -17.28 -7.43 -11.41
C ALA A 29 -16.86 -7.63 -9.94
N GLU A 30 -15.55 -7.59 -9.66
CA GLU A 30 -14.98 -7.79 -8.32
C GLU A 30 -13.66 -7.01 -8.18
N VAL A 31 -13.33 -6.61 -6.95
CA VAL A 31 -12.08 -5.92 -6.61
C VAL A 31 -11.52 -6.46 -5.30
N GLN A 32 -10.23 -6.26 -5.07
CA GLN A 32 -9.63 -6.52 -3.77
C GLN A 32 -9.41 -5.20 -3.01
N LEU A 33 -10.04 -5.10 -1.83
CA LEU A 33 -9.80 -4.00 -0.90
C LEU A 33 -8.58 -4.32 -0.03
N ARG A 34 -7.60 -3.42 -0.01
CA ARG A 34 -6.44 -3.48 0.89
C ARG A 34 -6.45 -2.27 1.81
N VAL A 35 -6.36 -2.53 3.12
CA VAL A 35 -6.28 -1.47 4.15
C VAL A 35 -5.01 -1.69 4.95
N GLY A 36 -4.19 -0.65 5.05
CA GLY A 36 -2.96 -0.64 5.84
C GLY A 36 -2.94 0.53 6.80
N VAL A 37 -2.34 0.33 7.98
CA VAL A 37 -2.13 1.39 8.97
C VAL A 37 -0.66 1.45 9.38
N ARG A 38 -0.17 2.65 9.67
CA ARG A 38 1.14 2.88 10.28
C ARG A 38 0.95 3.77 11.50
N SER A 39 1.63 3.43 12.59
CA SER A 39 1.64 4.24 13.82
C SER A 39 2.94 4.01 14.57
N GLN A 40 3.41 5.02 15.29
CA GLN A 40 4.42 4.87 16.35
C GLN A 40 3.90 4.05 17.55
N ASP A 41 2.57 3.97 17.73
CA ASP A 41 1.93 3.15 18.76
C ASP A 41 1.70 1.72 18.24
N LYS A 42 2.64 0.82 18.59
CA LYS A 42 2.57 -0.61 18.25
C LYS A 42 1.31 -1.31 18.78
N ASN A 43 0.75 -0.87 19.89
CA ASN A 43 -0.45 -1.48 20.45
C ASN A 43 -1.69 -1.10 19.63
N ALA A 44 -1.77 0.12 19.13
CA ALA A 44 -2.83 0.52 18.20
C ALA A 44 -2.81 -0.31 16.92
N VAL A 45 -1.63 -0.53 16.32
CA VAL A 45 -1.48 -1.36 15.10
C VAL A 45 -1.85 -2.83 15.39
N ARG A 46 -1.48 -3.34 16.57
CA ARG A 46 -1.89 -4.69 17.00
C ARG A 46 -3.41 -4.79 17.18
N GLY A 47 -4.04 -3.79 17.78
CA GLY A 47 -5.51 -3.74 17.88
C GLY A 47 -6.16 -3.86 16.51
N PHE A 48 -5.69 -3.07 15.54
CA PHE A 48 -6.16 -3.13 14.16
C PHE A 48 -6.07 -4.53 13.54
N THR A 49 -4.92 -5.22 13.66
CA THR A 49 -4.77 -6.56 13.08
C THR A 49 -5.63 -7.62 13.78
N HIS A 50 -6.02 -7.38 15.04
CA HIS A 50 -6.97 -8.23 15.76
C HIS A 50 -8.42 -7.98 15.38
N GLU A 51 -8.78 -6.74 15.06
CA GLU A 51 -10.16 -6.31 14.75
C GLU A 51 -10.55 -6.53 13.28
N ILE A 52 -9.59 -6.46 12.34
CA ILE A 52 -9.89 -6.53 10.90
C ILE A 52 -10.48 -7.89 10.48
N ALA A 53 -10.00 -9.00 11.06
CA ALA A 53 -10.50 -10.33 10.72
C ALA A 53 -11.95 -10.55 11.19
N PRO A 54 -12.32 -10.23 12.45
CA PRO A 54 -13.71 -10.18 12.88
C PRO A 54 -14.59 -9.24 12.04
N LEU A 55 -14.07 -8.07 11.62
CA LEU A 55 -14.82 -7.14 10.78
C LEU A 55 -15.14 -7.75 9.41
N VAL A 56 -14.20 -8.45 8.79
CA VAL A 56 -14.42 -9.16 7.52
C VAL A 56 -15.48 -10.26 7.68
N CYS A 57 -15.37 -11.09 8.72
CA CYS A 57 -16.29 -12.21 8.94
C CYS A 57 -17.71 -11.77 9.37
N ASN A 58 -17.85 -10.61 10.01
CA ASN A 58 -19.14 -10.00 10.36
C ASN A 58 -19.57 -8.91 9.36
N GLY A 59 -18.84 -8.77 8.24
CA GLY A 59 -19.01 -7.72 7.27
C GLY A 59 -20.10 -8.03 6.23
N PRO A 60 -20.12 -7.28 5.11
CA PRO A 60 -21.04 -7.53 4.01
C PRO A 60 -20.93 -8.99 3.51
N PRO A 61 -22.06 -9.65 3.21
CA PRO A 61 -22.02 -10.95 2.55
C PRO A 61 -21.21 -10.78 1.26
N THR A 62 -20.28 -11.72 1.00
CA THR A 62 -19.26 -11.78 -0.09
C THR A 62 -17.84 -11.31 0.25
N VAL A 63 -17.60 -10.58 1.36
CA VAL A 63 -16.22 -10.22 1.73
C VAL A 63 -15.48 -11.43 2.29
N THR A 64 -14.54 -11.97 1.51
CA THR A 64 -13.66 -13.06 1.95
C THR A 64 -12.26 -12.52 2.22
N GLY A 65 -11.73 -12.79 3.41
CA GLY A 65 -10.33 -12.47 3.73
C GLY A 65 -9.40 -13.32 2.87
N TYR A 66 -8.77 -12.71 1.86
CA TYR A 66 -7.92 -13.42 0.88
C TYR A 66 -6.51 -13.76 1.41
N PHE A 67 -6.19 -13.46 2.68
CA PHE A 67 -4.84 -13.63 3.24
C PHE A 67 -4.83 -14.40 4.57
N GLY A 68 -3.66 -14.98 4.89
CA GLY A 68 -3.38 -15.92 5.98
C GLY A 68 -3.55 -15.38 7.40
N GLY A 69 -4.77 -15.04 7.79
CA GLY A 69 -5.14 -14.67 9.14
C GLY A 69 -4.68 -13.28 9.56
N ARG A 70 -4.29 -13.12 10.83
CA ARG A 70 -3.90 -11.83 11.40
C ARG A 70 -2.51 -11.43 10.92
N ALA A 71 -2.39 -10.26 10.30
CA ALA A 71 -1.11 -9.71 9.89
C ALA A 71 -0.18 -9.49 11.10
N ARG A 72 1.10 -9.81 10.93
CA ARG A 72 2.13 -9.53 11.95
C ARG A 72 2.45 -8.04 11.94
N VAL A 73 2.55 -7.45 13.13
CA VAL A 73 3.01 -6.06 13.28
C VAL A 73 4.52 -6.01 13.13
N GLU A 74 5.00 -5.24 12.15
CA GLU A 74 6.41 -5.12 11.79
C GLU A 74 6.84 -3.65 11.73
N GLU A 75 8.14 -3.41 11.96
CA GLU A 75 8.75 -2.09 11.78
C GLU A 75 8.90 -1.79 10.29
N VAL A 76 8.57 -0.56 9.87
CA VAL A 76 8.63 -0.16 8.46
C VAL A 76 9.85 0.72 8.24
N ILE A 77 10.72 0.33 7.31
CA ILE A 77 11.80 1.19 6.81
C ILE A 77 11.20 2.08 5.72
N ALA A 78 11.03 3.36 6.02
CA ALA A 78 10.50 4.32 5.06
C ALA A 78 11.63 4.86 4.17
N TYR A 79 11.38 4.88 2.86
CA TYR A 79 12.20 5.63 1.93
C TYR A 79 11.81 7.11 2.00
N TRP A 80 12.79 7.98 2.27
CA TRP A 80 12.60 9.43 2.26
C TRP A 80 13.31 10.02 1.03
N PRO A 81 12.66 9.99 -0.15
CA PRO A 81 13.24 10.62 -1.33
C PRO A 81 13.30 12.12 -1.11
N ALA A 82 14.49 12.70 -1.31
CA ALA A 82 14.64 14.13 -1.50
C ALA A 82 14.92 14.39 -2.99
N LEU A 83 14.30 15.42 -3.55
CA LEU A 83 14.63 15.89 -4.88
C LEU A 83 15.89 16.74 -4.80
N MET A 84 16.88 16.45 -5.64
CA MET A 84 18.04 17.30 -5.89
C MET A 84 17.94 17.85 -7.31
N ASP A 85 18.27 19.13 -7.48
CA ASP A 85 18.34 19.73 -8.81
C ASP A 85 19.37 18.99 -9.66
N LYS A 86 19.00 18.63 -10.89
CA LYS A 86 19.86 17.89 -11.81
C LYS A 86 21.19 18.61 -12.08
N ARG A 87 21.24 19.95 -11.94
CA ARG A 87 22.47 20.73 -12.09
C ARG A 87 23.56 20.34 -11.09
N PHE A 88 23.21 19.70 -9.98
CA PHE A 88 24.16 19.21 -8.97
C PHE A 88 24.58 17.75 -9.16
N ALA A 89 24.06 17.04 -10.17
CA ALA A 89 24.45 15.67 -10.49
C ALA A 89 24.94 15.57 -11.93
N GLN A 90 26.19 15.13 -12.12
CA GLN A 90 26.74 14.85 -13.45
C GLN A 90 26.87 13.34 -13.63
N ALA A 91 26.17 12.80 -14.62
CA ALA A 91 26.28 11.39 -14.97
C ALA A 91 27.56 11.17 -15.77
N ASP A 92 28.44 10.31 -15.28
CA ASP A 92 29.60 9.81 -16.01
C ASP A 92 29.33 8.35 -16.40
N VAL A 93 29.50 8.04 -17.69
CA VAL A 93 29.18 6.72 -18.24
C VAL A 93 30.39 6.23 -19.02
N THR A 94 31.04 5.19 -18.50
CA THR A 94 32.11 4.48 -19.20
C THR A 94 31.56 3.18 -19.76
N LEU A 95 31.63 3.01 -21.09
CA LEU A 95 31.25 1.77 -21.75
C LEU A 95 32.43 0.78 -21.70
N LEU A 96 32.23 -0.35 -21.03
CA LEU A 96 33.21 -1.43 -20.95
C LEU A 96 32.94 -2.45 -22.07
N GLY A 97 33.59 -2.26 -23.21
CA GLY A 97 33.63 -3.23 -24.31
C GLY A 97 32.53 -3.05 -25.36
N GLY A 98 32.85 -2.34 -26.44
CA GLY A 98 32.15 -2.47 -27.72
C GLY A 98 32.83 -3.54 -28.57
N ARG A 99 32.04 -4.45 -29.15
CA ARG A 99 32.44 -5.14 -30.39
C ARG A 99 32.07 -4.26 -31.57
#